data_AF-A0A0F9R9K0-F1
#
_entry.id   AF-A0A0F9R9K0-F1
#
_cell.length_a   1.000
_cell.length_b   1.000
_cell.length_c   1.000
_cell.angle_alpha   90.00
_cell.angle_beta   90.00
_cell.angle_gamma   90.00
#
_symmetry.space_group_name_H-M   'P 1'
#
loop_
_entity.id
_entity.type
_entity.pdbx_description
1 polymer ?
#
loop_
_entity_poly.entity_id
_entity_poly.type
_entity_poly.pdbx_seq_one_letter_code
_entity_poly.pdbx_strand_id
1 'polypeptide(L)'
;MTTAQHPLTGLELKEQGIASLERHRWVDNARVAAVALAQHFGWVTSDRLHDVMGPPPHDNCYGAIFKDKRFRWTGQYIKSKRPEAHYRDIKVWRLA
;
A
#
# COMPACT_ATOMS: atom_id res chain seq x y z
N MET A 1 39.03 1.81 -9.95
CA MET A 1 38.38 0.49 -10.11
C MET A 1 36.90 0.76 -10.33
N THR A 2 36.38 0.46 -11.51
CA THR A 2 34.99 0.76 -11.87
C THR A 2 34.12 -0.43 -11.47
N THR A 3 33.37 -0.30 -10.38
CA THR A 3 32.34 -1.28 -10.01
C THR A 3 31.21 -1.19 -11.04
N ALA A 4 31.05 -2.25 -11.85
CA ALA A 4 29.87 -2.38 -12.70
C ALA A 4 28.63 -2.50 -11.80
N GLN A 5 27.78 -1.47 -11.77
CA GLN A 5 26.48 -1.56 -11.12
C GLN A 5 25.58 -2.48 -11.96
N HIS A 6 25.15 -3.59 -11.37
CA HIS A 6 24.09 -4.39 -11.98
C HIS A 6 22.78 -3.60 -12.01
N PRO A 7 21.97 -3.73 -13.07
CA PRO A 7 20.66 -3.10 -13.12
C PRO A 7 19.77 -3.65 -12.00
N LEU A 8 19.04 -2.76 -11.34
CA LEU A 8 18.09 -3.11 -10.29
C LEU A 8 17.00 -4.06 -10.85
N THR A 9 16.60 -5.03 -10.05
CA THR A 9 15.45 -5.88 -10.32
C THR A 9 14.15 -5.08 -10.21
N GLY A 10 13.07 -5.60 -10.82
CA GLY A 10 11.74 -4.99 -10.69
C GLY A 10 11.23 -4.93 -9.25
N LEU A 11 11.66 -5.87 -8.39
CA LEU A 11 11.31 -5.85 -6.97
C LEU A 11 12.03 -4.69 -6.24
N GLU A 12 13.32 -4.51 -6.47
CA GLU A 12 14.10 -3.41 -5.86
C GLU A 12 13.58 -2.04 -6.31
N LEU A 13 13.24 -1.88 -7.60
CA LEU A 13 12.62 -0.66 -8.11
C LEU A 13 11.28 -0.37 -7.44
N LYS A 14 10.46 -1.40 -7.21
CA LYS A 14 9.20 -1.27 -6.48
C LYS A 14 9.43 -0.84 -5.03
N GLU A 15 10.40 -1.45 -4.35
CA GLU A 15 10.72 -1.11 -2.96
C GLU A 15 11.24 0.33 -2.83
N GLN A 16 12.14 0.75 -3.72
CA GLN A 16 12.61 2.13 -3.79
C GLN A 16 11.46 3.11 -4.06
N GLY A 17 10.56 2.76 -5.00
CA GLY A 17 9.39 3.56 -5.31
C GLY A 17 8.36 3.65 -4.18
N ILE A 18 8.28 2.63 -3.31
CA ILE A 18 7.46 2.69 -2.10
C ILE A 18 8.13 3.58 -1.04
N ALA A 19 9.44 3.42 -0.86
CA ALA A 19 10.21 4.19 0.12
C ALA A 19 10.20 5.70 -0.19
N SER A 20 10.28 6.08 -1.47
CA SER A 20 10.23 7.49 -1.89
C SER A 20 8.90 8.19 -1.58
N LEU A 21 7.84 7.43 -1.31
CA LEU A 21 6.49 7.94 -1.02
C LEU A 21 6.20 8.11 0.47
N GLU A 22 7.17 7.89 1.35
CA GLU A 22 6.97 7.93 2.82
C GLU A 22 6.34 9.23 3.31
N ARG A 23 6.69 10.37 2.69
CA ARG A 23 6.22 11.72 3.04
C ARG A 23 5.27 12.31 1.99
N HIS A 24 4.68 11.48 1.14
CA HIS A 24 3.78 11.96 0.10
C HIS A 24 2.43 12.34 0.70
N ARG A 25 1.96 13.58 0.48
CA ARG A 25 0.71 14.11 1.08
C ARG A 25 -0.50 13.20 0.89
N TRP A 26 -0.64 12.59 -0.28
CA TRP A 26 -1.71 11.61 -0.53
C TRP A 26 -1.60 10.39 0.39
N VAL A 27 -0.38 9.87 0.63
CA VAL A 27 -0.14 8.72 1.53
C VAL A 27 -0.46 9.08 2.97
N ASP A 28 -0.15 10.30 3.42
CA ASP A 28 -0.49 10.75 4.77
C ASP A 28 -2.01 10.83 4.97
N ASN A 29 -2.73 11.42 4.02
CA ASN A 29 -4.19 11.43 4.04
C ASN A 29 -4.76 10.00 4.00
N ALA A 30 -4.18 9.13 3.19
CA ALA A 30 -4.58 7.73 3.09
C ALA A 30 -4.35 6.96 4.39
N ARG A 31 -3.27 7.26 5.14
CA ARG A 31 -3.02 6.68 6.47
C ARG A 31 -4.09 7.12 7.47
N VAL A 32 -4.51 8.38 7.45
CA VAL A 32 -5.60 8.86 8.31
C VAL A 32 -6.91 8.12 7.99
N ALA A 33 -7.27 8.03 6.70
CA ALA A 33 -8.45 7.27 6.27
C ALA A 33 -8.35 5.79 6.64
N ALA A 34 -7.18 5.17 6.47
CA ALA A 34 -6.93 3.78 6.80
C ALA A 34 -7.09 3.51 8.31
N VAL A 35 -6.63 4.42 9.17
CA VAL A 35 -6.87 4.32 10.62
C VAL A 35 -8.37 4.39 10.91
N ALA A 36 -9.09 5.37 10.37
CA ALA A 36 -10.53 5.52 10.60
C ALA A 36 -11.32 4.28 10.16
N LEU A 37 -11.01 3.73 8.99
CA LEU A 37 -11.63 2.51 8.48
C LEU A 37 -11.30 1.29 9.33
N ALA A 38 -10.04 1.14 9.74
CA ALA A 38 -9.62 0.03 10.59
C ALA A 38 -10.22 0.11 12.01
N GLN A 39 -10.42 1.31 12.56
CA GLN A 39 -11.12 1.52 13.84
C GLN A 39 -12.60 1.14 13.72
N HIS A 40 -13.25 1.54 12.61
CA HIS A 40 -14.68 1.32 12.43
C HIS A 40 -15.02 -0.14 12.09
N PHE A 41 -14.23 -0.79 11.22
CA PHE A 41 -14.53 -2.14 10.72
C PHE A 41 -13.65 -3.24 11.33
N GLY A 42 -12.63 -2.89 12.11
CA GLY A 42 -11.61 -3.82 12.63
C GLY A 42 -10.52 -4.19 11.61
N TRP A 43 -10.68 -3.83 10.33
CA TRP A 43 -9.72 -4.11 9.27
C TRP A 43 -9.86 -3.15 8.07
N VAL A 44 -8.84 -3.10 7.23
CA VAL A 44 -8.78 -2.27 6.02
C VAL A 44 -7.97 -2.96 4.91
N THR A 45 -8.30 -2.66 3.65
CA THR A 45 -7.62 -3.13 2.44
C THR A 45 -7.33 -1.96 1.50
N SER A 46 -6.44 -2.16 0.53
CA SER A 46 -6.18 -1.17 -0.52
C SER A 46 -7.43 -0.84 -1.35
N ASP A 47 -8.30 -1.83 -1.59
CA ASP A 47 -9.56 -1.62 -2.31
C ASP A 47 -10.51 -0.71 -1.55
N ARG A 48 -10.70 -0.94 -0.24
CA ARG A 48 -11.57 -0.06 0.56
C ARG A 48 -11.05 1.37 0.63
N LEU A 49 -9.73 1.55 0.61
CA LEU A 49 -9.13 2.88 0.51
C LEU A 49 -9.34 3.50 -0.87
N HIS A 50 -9.28 2.71 -1.94
CA HIS A 50 -9.63 3.15 -3.27
C HIS A 50 -11.08 3.64 -3.34
N ASP A 51 -12.02 2.90 -2.76
CA ASP A 51 -13.44 3.25 -2.76
C ASP A 51 -13.70 4.59 -2.04
N VAL A 52 -12.98 4.86 -0.96
CA VAL A 52 -13.18 6.06 -0.13
C VAL A 52 -12.42 7.28 -0.66
N MET A 53 -11.23 7.08 -1.22
CA MET A 53 -10.37 8.20 -1.62
C MET A 53 -10.23 8.40 -3.13
N GLY A 54 -10.72 7.47 -3.94
CA GLY A 54 -10.42 7.38 -5.35
C GLY A 54 -9.01 6.85 -5.64
N PRO A 55 -8.59 6.88 -6.92
CA PRO A 55 -7.30 6.37 -7.36
C PRO A 55 -6.12 7.17 -6.75
N PRO A 56 -5.00 6.50 -6.43
CA PRO A 56 -3.78 7.18 -6.01
C PRO A 56 -3.11 7.86 -7.20
N PRO A 57 -2.19 8.82 -6.94
CA PRO A 57 -1.34 9.38 -7.98
C PRO A 57 -0.37 8.34 -8.56
N HIS A 58 -0.04 7.27 -7.81
CA HIS A 58 0.80 6.18 -8.25
C HIS A 58 0.47 4.87 -7.51
N ASP A 59 0.56 3.72 -8.18
CA ASP A 59 0.21 2.41 -7.61
C ASP A 59 0.99 2.05 -6.33
N ASN A 60 2.28 2.40 -6.29
CA ASN A 60 3.14 2.22 -5.10
C ASN A 60 2.62 2.93 -3.84
N CYS A 61 1.72 3.92 -3.95
CA CYS A 61 1.14 4.59 -2.79
C CYS A 61 0.42 3.59 -1.87
N TYR A 62 -0.29 2.59 -2.41
CA TYR A 62 -0.95 1.57 -1.57
C TYR A 62 0.04 0.78 -0.71
N GLY A 63 1.21 0.46 -1.26
CA GLY A 63 2.29 -0.19 -0.52
C GLY A 63 2.86 0.69 0.59
N ALA A 64 2.97 2.00 0.34
CA ALA A 64 3.54 2.97 1.28
C ALA A 64 2.66 3.25 2.50
N ILE A 65 1.33 3.13 2.37
CA ILE A 65 0.38 3.31 3.49
C ILE A 65 0.70 2.32 4.62
N PHE A 66 0.77 1.03 4.27
CA PHE A 66 0.85 -0.07 5.23
C PHE A 66 2.28 -0.39 5.69
N LYS A 67 3.27 0.40 5.26
CA LYS A 67 4.61 0.42 5.87
C LYS A 67 4.63 1.17 7.21
N ASP A 68 3.58 1.94 7.51
CA ASP A 68 3.43 2.62 8.79
C ASP A 68 3.24 1.61 9.93
N LYS A 69 3.97 1.81 11.03
CA LYS A 69 3.99 0.92 12.21
C LYS A 69 2.63 0.70 12.87
N ARG A 70 1.66 1.58 12.61
CA ARG A 70 0.28 1.45 13.11
C ARG A 70 -0.47 0.28 12.49
N PHE A 71 -0.02 -0.25 11.35
CA PHE A 71 -0.70 -1.34 10.65
C PHE A 71 0.05 -2.65 10.82
N ARG A 72 -0.73 -3.71 11.07
CA ARG A 72 -0.24 -5.08 11.11
C ARG A 72 -1.01 -5.93 10.10
N TRP A 73 -0.28 -6.70 9.30
CA TRP A 73 -0.88 -7.67 8.41
C TRP A 73 -1.58 -8.76 9.22
N THR A 74 -2.81 -9.11 8.86
CA THR A 74 -3.61 -10.12 9.58
C THR A 74 -3.20 -11.56 9.27
N GLY A 75 -2.31 -11.76 8.28
CA GLY A 75 -2.02 -13.09 7.72
C GLY A 75 -2.98 -13.50 6.61
N GLN A 76 -4.01 -12.69 6.32
CA GLN A 76 -5.02 -13.00 5.31
C GLN A 76 -4.79 -12.22 4.02
N TYR A 77 -5.15 -12.87 2.91
CA TYR A 77 -5.30 -12.27 1.59
C TYR A 77 -6.77 -12.37 1.17
N ILE A 78 -7.22 -11.38 0.40
CA ILE A 78 -8.49 -11.45 -0.32
C ILE A 78 -8.26 -11.10 -1.79
N LYS A 79 -9.16 -11.54 -2.67
CA LYS A 79 -9.15 -11.12 -4.08
C LYS A 79 -9.66 -9.69 -4.19
N SER A 80 -8.91 -8.84 -4.89
CA SER A 80 -9.37 -7.51 -5.27
C SER A 80 -10.66 -7.59 -6.08
N LYS A 81 -11.62 -6.71 -5.79
CA LYS A 81 -12.88 -6.60 -6.55
C LYS A 81 -12.82 -5.57 -7.67
N ARG A 82 -11.76 -4.75 -7.69
CA ARG A 82 -11.54 -3.75 -8.73
C ARG A 82 -11.19 -4.39 -10.08
N PRO A 83 -11.90 -4.05 -11.18
CA PRO A 83 -11.65 -4.62 -12.51
C PRO A 83 -10.19 -4.46 -12.98
N GLU A 84 -9.58 -3.30 -12.77
CA GLU A 84 -8.21 -2.95 -13.15
C GLU A 84 -7.14 -3.69 -12.33
N ALA A 85 -7.53 -4.27 -11.21
CA ALA A 85 -6.63 -5.05 -10.38
C ALA A 85 -6.50 -6.51 -10.84
N HIS A 86 -7.24 -6.96 -11.85
CA HIS A 86 -7.14 -8.32 -12.40
C HIS A 86 -7.22 -9.43 -11.33
N TYR A 87 -8.13 -9.30 -10.35
CA TYR A 87 -8.28 -10.27 -9.25
C TYR A 87 -6.97 -10.53 -8.44
N ARG A 88 -6.05 -9.56 -8.40
CA ARG A 88 -4.83 -9.64 -7.60
C ARG A 88 -5.16 -9.91 -6.13
N ASP A 89 -4.33 -10.72 -5.47
CA ASP A 89 -4.39 -10.92 -4.02
C ASP A 89 -3.92 -9.65 -3.30
N ILE A 90 -4.79 -9.10 -2.46
CA ILE A 90 -4.50 -7.95 -1.62
C ILE A 90 -4.52 -8.35 -0.15
N LYS A 91 -3.61 -7.75 0.62
CA LYS A 91 -3.48 -8.01 2.05
C LYS A 91 -4.61 -7.33 2.82
N VAL A 92 -5.06 -8.00 3.88
CA VAL A 92 -5.94 -7.42 4.89
C VAL A 92 -5.10 -6.92 6.05
N TRP A 93 -5.33 -5.67 6.46
CA TRP A 93 -4.59 -5.00 7.52
C TRP A 93 -5.49 -4.64 8.69
N ARG A 94 -4.94 -4.63 9.89
CA ARG A 94 -5.58 -4.11 11.10
C ARG A 94 -4.66 -3.10 11.80
N LEU A 95 -5.19 -2.37 12.76
CA LEU A 95 -4.36 -1.64 13.69
C LEU A 95 -3.54 -2.62 14.56
N ALA A 96 -2.28 -2.27 14.78
CA ALA A 96 -1.31 -3.08 15.53
C ALA A 96 -1.67 -3.20 17.01
#